data_AF-A0A3B3HPL4-F1
#
_entry.id   AF-A0A3B3HPL4-F1
#
_cell.length_a   1.000
_cell.length_b   1.000
_cell.length_c   1.000
_cell.angle_alpha   90.00
_cell.angle_beta   90.00
_cell.angle_gamma   90.00
#
_symmetry.space_group_name_H-M   'P 1'
#
loop_
_entity.id
_entity.type
_entity.pdbx_description
1 polymer ?
#
loop_
_entity_poly.entity_id
_entity_poly.type
_entity_poly.pdbx_seq_one_letter_code
_entity_poly.pdbx_strand_id
1 'polypeptide(L)'
;MLRILPALRYSQRRSLFFSTAPRFLGNNFSTQMVTENKDVVTDASAVSPSKRARTEPRAEEQRTVLRFAKLSENATTPTRGSSKAAGYDLYSAYDYTIGPMDKAIVKTDIQIAVPHGCYGRVAPRSGLAAKHFIDVGAGVVDEDYRGNLGVVLFNFSKETFEVKKGDRVAQLVCERICYPELEEQEVIQHITAVLFDLCY
;
A
#
# COMPACT_ATOMS: atom_id res chain seq x y z
N MET A 1 41.36 -12.09 -29.11
CA MET A 1 40.35 -12.81 -29.92
C MET A 1 39.36 -13.47 -28.96
N LEU A 2 38.40 -12.70 -28.44
CA LEU A 2 37.50 -13.12 -27.36
C LEU A 2 36.18 -13.58 -27.98
N ARG A 3 35.87 -14.88 -27.87
CA ARG A 3 34.64 -15.49 -28.39
C ARG A 3 33.50 -15.28 -27.39
N ILE A 4 32.47 -14.53 -27.81
CA ILE A 4 31.21 -14.37 -27.08
C ILE A 4 30.27 -15.49 -27.53
N LEU A 5 29.76 -16.29 -26.58
CA LEU A 5 28.72 -17.30 -26.80
C LEU A 5 27.32 -16.66 -26.73
N PRO A 6 26.33 -17.09 -27.54
CA PRO A 6 25.01 -16.49 -27.54
C PRO A 6 24.08 -17.06 -26.46
N ALA A 7 23.24 -16.17 -25.93
CA ALA A 7 22.21 -16.42 -24.92
C ALA A 7 21.11 -17.38 -25.42
N LEU A 8 20.71 -18.32 -24.55
CA LEU A 8 19.55 -19.19 -24.76
C LEU A 8 18.24 -18.41 -24.64
N ARG A 9 17.36 -18.58 -25.63
CA ARG A 9 15.98 -18.06 -25.64
C ARG A 9 15.06 -18.94 -24.80
N TYR A 10 14.36 -18.34 -23.84
CA TYR A 10 13.30 -18.98 -23.07
C TYR A 10 11.96 -18.87 -23.81
N SER A 11 11.31 -20.00 -24.04
CA SER A 11 10.04 -20.15 -24.77
C SER A 11 8.86 -20.12 -23.81
N GLN A 12 8.01 -19.09 -23.89
CA GLN A 12 6.72 -19.06 -23.18
C GLN A 12 5.60 -19.62 -24.08
N ARG A 13 5.02 -20.74 -23.68
CA ARG A 13 3.76 -21.26 -24.24
C ARG A 13 2.58 -20.61 -23.52
N ARG A 14 1.75 -19.92 -24.30
CA ARG A 14 0.38 -19.49 -23.94
C ARG A 14 -0.53 -20.71 -23.83
N SER A 15 -1.31 -20.82 -22.76
CA SER A 15 -2.53 -21.64 -22.72
C SER A 15 -3.74 -20.73 -22.55
N LEU A 16 -4.63 -20.79 -23.54
CA LEU A 16 -5.96 -20.20 -23.49
C LEU A 16 -6.85 -21.08 -22.61
N PHE A 17 -7.57 -20.47 -21.67
CA PHE A 17 -8.77 -21.07 -21.09
C PHE A 17 -9.94 -20.10 -21.29
N PHE A 18 -10.85 -20.52 -22.17
CA PHE A 18 -12.22 -20.03 -22.26
C PHE A 18 -13.03 -20.59 -21.08
N SER A 19 -13.83 -19.76 -20.42
CA SER A 19 -15.00 -20.24 -19.67
C SER A 19 -16.10 -19.19 -19.68
N THR A 20 -17.22 -19.61 -20.26
CA THR A 20 -18.49 -18.92 -20.49
C THR A 20 -19.32 -18.74 -19.22
N ALA A 21 -20.04 -17.62 -19.14
CA ALA A 21 -21.09 -17.34 -18.15
C ALA A 21 -22.46 -17.94 -18.56
N PRO A 22 -23.36 -18.28 -17.61
CA PRO A 22 -24.76 -18.46 -17.90
C PRO A 22 -25.62 -17.26 -17.46
N ARG A 23 -26.56 -16.92 -18.35
CA ARG A 23 -27.68 -15.98 -18.14
C ARG A 23 -28.76 -16.66 -17.29
N PHE A 24 -29.37 -15.93 -16.36
CA PHE A 24 -30.61 -16.34 -15.70
C PHE A 24 -31.78 -15.52 -16.25
N LEU A 25 -32.72 -16.22 -16.92
CA LEU A 25 -34.14 -15.83 -17.02
C LEU A 25 -34.75 -16.05 -15.63
N GLY A 26 -35.57 -15.16 -15.06
CA GLY A 26 -36.88 -14.75 -15.53
C GLY A 26 -37.92 -15.37 -14.59
N ASN A 27 -38.69 -14.54 -13.87
CA ASN A 27 -40.05 -14.92 -13.47
C ASN A 27 -40.91 -13.71 -13.13
N ASN A 28 -42.11 -13.74 -13.72
CA ASN A 28 -43.20 -12.78 -13.64
C ASN A 28 -43.96 -12.90 -12.32
N PHE A 29 -44.49 -11.80 -11.80
CA PHE A 29 -45.72 -11.81 -11.02
C PHE A 29 -46.64 -10.63 -11.40
N SER A 30 -47.87 -11.02 -11.73
CA SER A 30 -49.08 -10.32 -12.18
C SER A 30 -49.62 -9.29 -11.17
N THR A 31 -49.92 -8.04 -11.59
CA THR A 31 -51.28 -7.40 -11.75
C THR A 31 -51.99 -7.08 -10.42
N GLN A 32 -52.53 -5.88 -10.08
CA GLN A 32 -53.53 -5.01 -10.74
C GLN A 32 -53.64 -3.67 -9.94
N MET A 33 -53.60 -2.48 -10.58
CA MET A 33 -54.69 -1.49 -10.84
C MET A 33 -55.23 -0.61 -9.69
N VAL A 34 -55.73 0.58 -10.10
CA VAL A 34 -56.61 1.58 -9.42
C VAL A 34 -55.84 2.77 -8.80
N THR A 35 -55.99 4.05 -9.17
CA THR A 35 -56.89 4.82 -10.08
C THR A 35 -56.29 6.19 -10.42
N GLU A 36 -56.70 6.73 -11.57
CA GLU A 36 -56.53 8.10 -12.05
C GLU A 36 -57.11 9.18 -11.11
N ASN A 37 -56.57 10.41 -11.20
CA ASN A 37 -57.34 11.65 -11.21
C ASN A 37 -56.54 12.78 -11.90
N LYS A 38 -57.01 13.13 -13.10
CA LYS A 38 -56.87 14.41 -13.84
C LYS A 38 -57.92 15.40 -13.29
N ASP A 39 -57.90 16.72 -13.37
CA ASP A 39 -57.08 17.83 -13.88
C ASP A 39 -57.73 19.08 -13.23
N VAL A 40 -57.00 20.14 -12.85
CA VAL A 40 -57.47 21.54 -13.05
C VAL A 40 -56.25 22.47 -13.13
N VAL A 41 -56.19 23.20 -14.25
CA VAL A 41 -55.27 24.30 -14.58
C VAL A 41 -55.80 25.60 -13.98
N THR A 42 -54.94 26.46 -13.42
CA THR A 42 -54.98 27.93 -13.66
C THR A 42 -53.67 28.61 -13.25
N ASP A 43 -53.04 29.18 -14.29
CA ASP A 43 -52.49 30.53 -14.42
C ASP A 43 -51.22 30.98 -13.65
N ALA A 44 -50.44 31.76 -14.41
CA ALA A 44 -49.08 32.17 -14.19
C ALA A 44 -48.97 33.52 -13.46
N SER A 45 -47.96 33.67 -12.61
CA SER A 45 -47.29 34.96 -12.41
C SER A 45 -45.87 34.78 -11.86
N ALA A 46 -44.93 35.43 -12.53
CA ALA A 46 -43.49 35.42 -12.34
C ALA A 46 -42.98 35.86 -10.97
N VAL A 47 -41.88 35.25 -10.47
CA VAL A 47 -40.68 35.92 -9.90
C VAL A 47 -39.44 35.03 -10.05
N SER A 48 -38.34 35.65 -10.49
CA SER A 48 -36.98 35.16 -10.77
C SER A 48 -36.25 34.38 -9.64
N PRO A 49 -35.18 33.63 -9.98
CA PRO A 49 -34.61 32.59 -9.13
C PRO A 49 -33.69 33.19 -8.06
N SER A 50 -34.05 33.01 -6.80
CA SER A 50 -33.12 33.18 -5.69
C SER A 50 -32.05 32.09 -5.78
N LYS A 51 -30.89 32.53 -6.30
CA LYS A 51 -29.58 31.89 -6.30
C LYS A 51 -29.41 30.99 -5.06
N ARG A 52 -29.75 29.71 -5.19
CA ARG A 52 -29.38 28.69 -4.20
C ARG A 52 -27.86 28.70 -4.17
N ALA A 53 -27.30 29.20 -3.09
CA ALA A 53 -25.89 29.09 -2.81
C ALA A 53 -25.52 27.62 -2.98
N ARG A 54 -24.71 27.33 -4.00
CA ARG A 54 -24.09 26.04 -4.18
C ARG A 54 -23.15 25.90 -2.99
N THR A 55 -23.60 25.26 -1.93
CA THR A 55 -22.73 24.79 -0.87
C THR A 55 -21.78 23.81 -1.56
N GLU A 56 -20.59 24.30 -1.91
CA GLU A 56 -19.46 23.47 -2.29
C GLU A 56 -19.39 22.32 -1.28
N PRO A 57 -19.35 21.05 -1.72
CA PRO A 57 -19.19 19.95 -0.80
C PRO A 57 -17.88 20.20 -0.06
N ARG A 58 -17.98 20.54 1.23
CA ARG A 58 -16.84 20.62 2.15
C ARG A 58 -16.15 19.28 2.01
N ALA A 59 -14.94 19.27 1.45
CA ALA A 59 -14.18 18.06 1.16
C ALA A 59 -14.31 17.12 2.36
N GLU A 60 -15.04 16.02 2.18
CA GLU A 60 -15.17 15.02 3.23
C GLU A 60 -13.74 14.65 3.60
N GLU A 61 -13.35 14.86 4.87
CA GLU A 61 -12.06 14.39 5.37
C GLU A 61 -12.04 12.87 5.17
N GLN A 62 -11.46 12.44 4.05
CA GLN A 62 -11.39 11.04 3.68
C GLN A 62 -10.61 10.34 4.79
N ARG A 63 -11.33 9.49 5.54
CA ARG A 63 -10.77 8.70 6.62
C ARG A 63 -9.55 7.93 6.10
N THR A 64 -8.36 8.27 6.60
CA THR A 64 -7.12 7.57 6.28
C THR A 64 -7.16 6.18 6.91
N VAL A 65 -7.31 5.14 6.08
CA VAL A 65 -7.44 3.74 6.52
C VAL A 65 -6.37 2.90 5.84
N LEU A 66 -5.49 2.28 6.63
CA LEU A 66 -4.61 1.19 6.19
C LEU A 66 -5.43 -0.11 6.15
N ARG A 67 -5.47 -0.76 4.99
CA ARG A 67 -6.15 -2.07 4.82
C ARG A 67 -5.10 -3.17 4.73
N PHE A 68 -5.46 -4.36 5.20
CA PHE A 68 -4.63 -5.55 5.05
C PHE A 68 -5.51 -6.79 4.89
N ALA A 69 -4.94 -7.85 4.32
CA ALA A 69 -5.55 -9.18 4.28
C ALA A 69 -4.50 -10.23 4.61
N LYS A 70 -4.92 -11.28 5.32
CA LYS A 70 -4.07 -12.44 5.61
C LYS A 70 -4.04 -13.37 4.41
N LEU A 71 -2.86 -13.83 4.04
CA LEU A 71 -2.60 -14.76 2.94
C LEU A 71 -2.54 -16.22 3.42
N SER A 72 -2.39 -16.44 4.73
CA SER A 72 -2.36 -17.76 5.36
C SER A 72 -2.83 -17.70 6.82
N GLU A 73 -2.99 -18.87 7.44
CA GLU A 73 -3.25 -19.01 8.88
C GLU A 73 -2.05 -18.63 9.77
N ASN A 74 -0.86 -18.55 9.18
CA ASN A 74 0.36 -18.17 9.91
C ASN A 74 0.44 -16.66 10.17
N ALA A 75 -0.32 -15.87 9.43
CA ALA A 75 -0.30 -14.42 9.52
C ALA A 75 -0.92 -13.89 10.82
N THR A 76 -0.20 -12.98 11.47
CA THR A 76 -0.68 -12.25 12.65
C THR A 76 -1.13 -10.84 12.26
N THR A 77 -2.25 -10.39 12.82
CA THR A 77 -2.77 -9.04 12.58
C THR A 77 -1.79 -8.00 13.11
N PRO A 78 -1.35 -7.00 12.31
CA PRO A 78 -0.48 -5.93 12.79
C PRO A 78 -1.11 -5.19 13.97
N THR A 79 -0.31 -4.85 14.97
CA THR A 79 -0.78 -4.16 16.17
C THR A 79 -0.04 -2.86 16.37
N ARG A 80 -0.58 -1.96 17.20
CA ARG A 80 0.05 -0.68 17.50
C ARG A 80 0.36 -0.61 18.99
N GLY A 81 1.61 -0.29 19.34
CA GLY A 81 2.05 -0.30 20.73
C GLY A 81 1.39 0.76 21.63
N SER A 82 0.89 1.85 21.06
CA SER A 82 0.12 2.88 21.77
C SER A 82 -0.82 3.62 20.81
N SER A 83 -1.67 4.51 21.33
CA SER A 83 -2.54 5.34 20.49
C SER A 83 -1.77 6.29 19.57
N LYS A 84 -0.53 6.66 19.94
CA LYS A 84 0.34 7.60 19.22
C LYS A 84 1.58 6.93 18.61
N ALA A 85 1.69 5.60 18.64
CA ALA A 85 2.84 4.95 18.01
C ALA A 85 2.82 5.18 16.50
N ALA A 86 3.98 5.48 15.92
CA ALA A 86 4.09 5.81 14.50
C ALA A 86 3.82 4.61 13.59
N GLY A 87 4.27 3.42 14.00
CA GLY A 87 4.18 2.21 13.19
C GLY A 87 3.29 1.13 13.79
N TYR A 88 2.81 0.24 12.92
CA TYR A 88 2.20 -1.04 13.29
C TYR A 88 3.28 -2.13 13.36
N ASP A 89 3.40 -2.82 14.49
CA ASP A 89 4.28 -3.99 14.63
C ASP A 89 3.91 -5.06 13.58
N LEU A 90 4.92 -5.51 12.84
CA LEU A 90 4.84 -6.61 11.87
C LEU A 90 5.40 -7.89 12.49
N TYR A 91 4.77 -9.00 12.14
CA TYR A 91 5.03 -10.29 12.77
C TYR A 91 5.59 -11.29 11.77
N SER A 92 6.52 -12.13 12.21
CA SER A 92 6.98 -13.26 11.41
C SER A 92 5.87 -14.32 11.29
N ALA A 93 5.62 -14.79 10.07
CA ALA A 93 4.74 -15.93 9.83
C ALA A 93 5.45 -17.28 10.02
N TYR A 94 6.79 -17.30 10.01
CA TYR A 94 7.60 -18.54 10.04
C TYR A 94 8.80 -18.42 10.98
N ASP A 95 9.46 -19.55 11.22
CA ASP A 95 10.72 -19.58 11.93
C ASP A 95 11.88 -19.30 10.96
N TYR A 96 12.85 -18.50 11.39
CA TYR A 96 14.07 -18.19 10.66
C TYR A 96 15.27 -18.20 11.59
N THR A 97 16.39 -18.66 11.06
CA THR A 97 17.71 -18.55 11.69
C THR A 97 18.57 -17.65 10.81
N ILE A 98 19.02 -16.52 11.35
CA ILE A 98 19.85 -15.55 10.61
C ILE A 98 21.26 -15.59 11.19
N GLY A 99 22.22 -16.07 10.39
CA GLY A 99 23.61 -16.16 10.81
C GLY A 99 24.25 -14.78 11.10
N PRO A 100 25.42 -14.76 11.75
CA PRO A 100 26.21 -13.54 11.90
C PRO A 100 26.55 -12.92 10.55
N MET A 101 26.44 -11.59 10.43
CA MET A 101 26.72 -10.84 9.20
C MET A 101 25.89 -11.30 7.98
N ASP A 102 24.70 -11.85 8.21
CA ASP A 102 23.82 -12.39 7.17
C ASP A 102 22.47 -11.63 7.11
N LYS A 103 21.62 -12.00 6.14
CA LYS A 103 20.30 -11.42 5.92
C LYS A 103 19.24 -12.47 5.60
N ALA A 104 18.00 -12.19 5.99
CA ALA A 104 16.84 -13.01 5.62
C ALA A 104 15.65 -12.14 5.21
N ILE A 105 14.81 -12.69 4.33
CA ILE A 105 13.51 -12.12 4.00
C ILE A 105 12.46 -12.84 4.85
N VAL A 106 12.05 -12.20 5.94
CA VAL A 106 11.04 -12.69 6.87
C VAL A 106 9.66 -12.38 6.31
N LYS A 107 8.88 -13.41 5.98
CA LYS A 107 7.52 -13.25 5.46
C LYS A 107 6.54 -12.96 6.59
N THR A 108 5.59 -12.07 6.34
CA THR A 108 4.51 -11.74 7.27
C THR A 108 3.20 -12.45 6.92
N ASP A 109 3.08 -12.95 5.69
CA ASP A 109 1.85 -13.51 5.12
C ASP A 109 0.64 -12.56 5.19
N ILE A 110 0.90 -11.25 5.16
CA ILE A 110 -0.12 -10.25 4.89
C ILE A 110 0.17 -9.55 3.57
N GLN A 111 -0.89 -9.14 2.90
CA GLN A 111 -0.83 -8.09 1.89
C GLN A 111 -1.46 -6.82 2.46
N ILE A 112 -1.01 -5.66 2.00
CA ILE A 112 -1.48 -4.36 2.49
C ILE A 112 -1.96 -3.49 1.33
N ALA A 113 -2.84 -2.54 1.65
CA ALA A 113 -3.15 -1.41 0.80
C ALA A 113 -3.04 -0.15 1.67
N VAL A 114 -1.94 0.57 1.49
CA VAL A 114 -1.67 1.83 2.19
C VAL A 114 -2.61 2.92 1.69
N PRO A 115 -2.89 3.95 2.51
CA PRO A 115 -3.74 5.08 2.09
C PRO A 115 -3.11 5.86 0.93
N HIS A 116 -3.95 6.45 0.08
CA HIS A 116 -3.48 7.27 -1.03
C HIS A 116 -2.58 8.43 -0.60
N GLY A 117 -1.51 8.66 -1.37
CA GLY A 117 -0.51 9.69 -1.04
C GLY A 117 0.43 9.29 0.09
N CYS A 118 0.54 7.99 0.36
CA CYS A 118 1.49 7.42 1.30
C CYS A 118 2.17 6.20 0.70
N TYR A 119 3.40 5.94 1.15
CA TYR A 119 4.00 4.61 1.01
C TYR A 119 4.12 3.96 2.39
N GLY A 120 4.28 2.64 2.41
CA GLY A 120 4.56 1.88 3.62
C GLY A 120 6.06 1.76 3.85
N ARG A 121 6.60 2.43 4.88
CA ARG A 121 7.98 2.19 5.31
C ARG A 121 8.04 1.05 6.32
N VAL A 122 8.74 -0.03 5.97
CA VAL A 122 9.14 -1.06 6.94
C VAL A 122 10.38 -0.56 7.68
N ALA A 123 10.22 -0.33 8.97
CA ALA A 123 11.21 0.29 9.84
C ALA A 123 11.71 -0.68 10.93
N PRO A 124 12.97 -0.53 11.39
CA PRO A 124 13.49 -1.34 12.47
C PRO A 124 12.77 -1.06 13.79
N ARG A 125 12.72 -2.07 14.67
CA ARG A 125 12.29 -1.92 16.06
C ARG A 125 13.52 -1.60 16.91
N SER A 126 13.48 -0.50 17.66
CA SER A 126 14.64 -0.02 18.44
C SER A 126 15.21 -1.06 19.41
N GLY A 127 14.35 -1.89 20.02
CA GLY A 127 14.77 -2.97 20.90
C GLY A 127 15.59 -4.06 20.20
N LEU A 128 15.27 -4.38 18.95
CA LEU A 128 16.03 -5.37 18.16
C LEU A 128 17.37 -4.78 17.70
N ALA A 129 17.36 -3.52 17.26
CA ALA A 129 18.58 -2.80 16.88
C ALA A 129 19.57 -2.68 18.05
N ALA A 130 19.10 -2.21 19.21
CA ALA A 130 19.99 -1.93 20.35
C ALA A 130 20.50 -3.19 21.06
N LYS A 131 19.71 -4.28 21.10
CA LYS A 131 20.06 -5.49 21.87
C LYS A 131 20.68 -6.60 21.04
N HIS A 132 20.29 -6.70 19.77
CA HIS A 132 20.66 -7.82 18.90
C HIS A 132 21.38 -7.37 17.62
N PHE A 133 21.63 -6.06 17.46
CA PHE A 133 22.26 -5.47 16.27
C PHE A 133 21.54 -5.86 14.97
N ILE A 134 20.20 -5.87 15.02
CA ILE A 134 19.32 -6.17 13.88
C ILE A 134 18.83 -4.88 13.24
N ASP A 135 18.93 -4.80 11.91
CA ASP A 135 18.42 -3.69 11.11
C ASP A 135 17.46 -4.18 10.01
N VAL A 136 16.73 -3.24 9.41
CA VAL A 136 15.80 -3.49 8.31
C VAL A 136 16.33 -2.87 7.01
N GLY A 137 16.47 -3.72 5.99
CA GLY A 137 16.80 -3.33 4.63
C GLY A 137 15.58 -3.05 3.76
N ALA A 138 15.85 -2.46 2.58
CA ALA A 138 14.84 -2.09 1.58
C ALA A 138 13.74 -1.21 2.19
N GLY A 139 12.61 -1.80 2.54
CA GLY A 139 11.59 -1.18 3.38
C GLY A 139 10.67 -0.17 2.70
N VAL A 140 10.76 0.05 1.39
CA VAL A 140 9.77 0.83 0.64
C VAL A 140 8.68 -0.11 0.10
N VAL A 141 7.45 0.08 0.56
CA VAL A 141 6.27 -0.64 0.07
C VAL A 141 5.37 0.35 -0.67
N ASP A 142 5.30 0.19 -1.99
CA ASP A 142 4.56 1.08 -2.87
C ASP A 142 3.04 1.00 -2.64
N GLU A 143 2.33 2.08 -3.02
CA GLU A 143 0.89 2.19 -2.84
C GLU A 143 0.10 1.10 -3.62
N ASP A 144 0.61 0.69 -4.77
CA ASP A 144 0.02 -0.31 -5.66
C ASP A 144 0.49 -1.74 -5.38
N TYR A 145 1.40 -1.95 -4.43
CA TYR A 145 1.88 -3.28 -4.07
C TYR A 145 0.79 -4.12 -3.39
N ARG A 146 0.53 -5.32 -3.94
CA ARG A 146 -0.46 -6.29 -3.39
C ARG A 146 0.14 -7.68 -3.12
N GLY A 147 1.48 -7.78 -3.10
CA GLY A 147 2.15 -9.04 -2.79
C GLY A 147 2.21 -9.34 -1.29
N ASN A 148 2.88 -10.43 -0.95
CA ASN A 148 3.19 -10.80 0.43
C ASN A 148 4.26 -9.85 1.00
N LEU A 149 3.90 -9.09 2.02
CA LEU A 149 4.80 -8.15 2.68
C LEU A 149 5.96 -8.89 3.35
N GLY A 150 7.17 -8.69 2.82
CA GLY A 150 8.42 -9.22 3.37
C GLY A 150 9.18 -8.17 4.17
N VAL A 151 9.86 -8.61 5.22
CA VAL A 151 10.79 -7.79 6.01
C VAL A 151 12.20 -8.28 5.74
N VAL A 152 13.05 -7.43 5.16
CA VAL A 152 14.47 -7.76 4.97
C VAL A 152 15.20 -7.44 6.26
N LEU A 153 15.57 -8.47 7.02
CA LEU A 153 16.38 -8.30 8.24
C LEU A 153 17.85 -8.48 7.92
N PHE A 154 18.68 -7.58 8.44
CA PHE A 154 20.13 -7.72 8.51
C PHE A 154 20.56 -8.03 9.95
N ASN A 155 21.38 -9.05 10.11
CA ASN A 155 22.04 -9.34 11.38
C ASN A 155 23.50 -8.88 11.31
N PHE A 156 23.81 -7.73 11.91
CA PHE A 156 25.17 -7.22 11.98
C PHE A 156 25.94 -7.69 13.22
N SER A 157 25.32 -8.51 14.05
CA SER A 157 25.98 -9.07 15.24
C SER A 157 26.92 -10.23 14.87
N LYS A 158 27.69 -10.68 15.87
CA LYS A 158 28.52 -11.88 15.79
C LYS A 158 27.78 -13.15 16.23
N GLU A 159 26.52 -13.02 16.61
CA GLU A 159 25.69 -14.09 17.15
C GLU A 159 24.59 -14.46 16.15
N THR A 160 24.12 -15.70 16.19
CA THR A 160 22.95 -16.12 15.42
C THR A 160 21.70 -15.49 16.00
N PHE A 161 20.86 -14.91 15.15
CA PHE A 161 19.57 -14.36 15.54
C PHE A 161 18.44 -15.29 15.13
N GLU A 162 17.65 -15.72 16.11
CA GLU A 162 16.49 -16.59 15.93
C GLU A 162 15.22 -15.76 15.88
N VAL A 163 14.45 -15.94 14.80
CA VAL A 163 13.09 -15.40 14.67
C VAL A 163 12.13 -16.57 14.76
N LYS A 164 11.16 -16.50 15.66
CA LYS A 164 10.08 -17.48 15.74
C LYS A 164 8.80 -16.94 15.13
N LYS A 165 7.94 -17.83 14.65
CA LYS A 165 6.58 -17.49 14.24
C LYS A 165 5.88 -16.70 15.35
N GLY A 166 5.32 -15.55 15.00
CA GLY A 166 4.66 -14.64 15.94
C GLY A 166 5.58 -13.61 16.59
N ASP A 167 6.89 -13.63 16.33
CA ASP A 167 7.78 -12.57 16.81
C ASP A 167 7.54 -11.26 16.05
N ARG A 168 7.63 -10.15 16.77
CA ARG A 168 7.57 -8.80 16.21
C ARG A 168 8.92 -8.41 15.65
N VAL A 169 9.05 -8.38 14.33
CA VAL A 169 10.36 -8.25 13.64
C VAL A 169 10.63 -6.84 13.09
N ALA A 170 9.59 -6.09 12.76
CA ALA A 170 9.69 -4.74 12.22
C ALA A 170 8.43 -3.95 12.56
N GLN A 171 8.34 -2.70 12.13
CA GLN A 171 7.11 -1.92 12.19
C GLN A 171 6.84 -1.23 10.85
N LEU A 172 5.58 -1.14 10.45
CA LEU A 172 5.13 -0.46 9.24
C LEU A 172 4.66 0.96 9.57
N VAL A 173 5.31 1.97 9.01
CA VAL A 173 4.94 3.39 9.12
C VAL A 173 4.33 3.84 7.79
N CYS A 174 3.17 4.48 7.81
CA CYS A 174 2.60 5.11 6.60
C CYS A 174 3.17 6.52 6.47
N GLU A 175 4.10 6.72 5.53
CA GLU A 175 4.74 8.01 5.31
C GLU A 175 4.13 8.74 4.14
N ARG A 176 3.76 10.01 4.36
CA ARG A 176 3.14 10.86 3.34
C ARG A 176 4.17 11.24 2.28
N ILE A 177 3.76 11.18 1.03
CA ILE A 177 4.57 11.55 -0.14
C ILE A 177 3.75 12.40 -1.11
N CYS A 178 4.45 13.05 -2.03
CA CYS A 178 3.86 13.57 -3.25
C CYS A 178 4.27 12.69 -4.44
N TYR A 179 3.46 12.72 -5.50
CA TYR A 179 3.76 12.08 -6.78
C TYR A 179 4.07 13.19 -7.82
N PRO A 180 5.28 13.78 -7.80
CA PRO A 180 5.63 14.82 -8.75
C PRO A 180 5.85 14.24 -10.15
N GLU A 181 5.51 15.00 -11.17
CA GLU A 181 6.00 14.76 -12.52
C GLU A 181 7.47 15.21 -12.61
N LEU A 182 8.30 14.42 -13.29
CA LEU A 182 9.72 14.74 -13.47
C LEU A 182 9.91 15.59 -14.73
N GLU A 183 10.52 16.76 -14.58
CA GLU A 183 10.84 17.67 -15.68
C GLU A 183 12.36 17.86 -15.75
N GLU A 184 12.96 17.54 -16.89
CA GLU A 184 14.39 17.75 -17.15
C GLU A 184 14.66 19.25 -17.38
N GLN A 185 15.73 19.78 -16.79
CA GLN A 185 16.16 21.17 -16.95
C GLN A 185 17.62 21.19 -17.34
N GLU A 186 17.99 22.10 -18.25
CA GLU A 186 19.41 22.29 -18.63
C GLU A 186 20.25 22.77 -17.43
N VAL A 187 19.66 23.60 -16.55
CA VAL A 187 20.29 24.12 -15.34
C VAL A 187 19.27 24.23 -14.21
N ILE A 188 19.60 23.74 -13.02
CA ILE A 188 18.87 24.02 -11.78
C ILE A 188 19.52 25.26 -11.15
N GLN A 189 18.74 26.34 -10.99
CA GLN A 189 19.27 27.59 -10.41
C GLN A 189 19.76 27.37 -8.98
N HIS A 190 20.98 27.78 -8.68
CA HIS A 190 21.47 27.83 -7.30
C HIS A 190 20.69 28.89 -6.51
N ILE A 191 20.09 28.44 -5.42
CA ILE A 191 19.70 29.34 -4.33
C ILE A 191 20.98 29.57 -3.50
N THR A 192 21.33 30.82 -3.22
CA THR A 192 22.55 31.28 -2.54
C THR A 192 23.18 30.29 -1.54
N ALA A 193 24.44 29.91 -1.83
CA ALA A 193 25.44 29.22 -1.01
C ALA A 193 24.93 28.18 0.00
N VAL A 194 24.82 26.91 -0.42
CA VAL A 194 25.17 25.83 0.51
C VAL A 194 26.69 25.81 0.56
N LEU A 195 27.24 25.97 1.75
CA LEU A 195 28.67 26.10 2.05
C LEU A 195 29.46 24.79 1.81
N PHE A 196 29.26 24.11 0.68
CA PHE A 196 30.01 22.93 0.26
C PHE A 196 31.07 23.21 -0.82
N ASP A 197 31.07 24.41 -1.40
CA ASP A 197 32.11 24.83 -2.36
C ASP A 197 33.30 25.57 -1.70
N LEU A 198 33.52 25.40 -0.40
CA LEU A 198 34.78 25.78 0.25
C LEU A 198 35.68 24.56 0.44
N CYS A 199 36.27 24.10 -0.66
CA CYS A 199 37.51 23.34 -0.61
C CYS A 199 38.66 24.20 -1.15
N TYR A 200 39.53 24.63 -0.23
CA TYR A 200 40.92 25.09 -0.36
C TYR A 200 41.32 26.08 -1.47
#